data_AF-A0A7V5CU19-F1
#
_entry.id   AF-A0A7V5CU19-F1
#
_cell.length_a   1.000
_cell.length_b   1.000
_cell.length_c   1.000
_cell.angle_alpha   90.00
_cell.angle_beta   90.00
_cell.angle_gamma   90.00
#
_symmetry.space_group_name_H-M   'P 1'
#
loop_
_entity.id
_entity.type
_entity.pdbx_description
1 polymer ?
#
loop_
_entity_poly.entity_id
_entity_poly.type
_entity_poly.pdbx_seq_one_letter_code
_entity_poly.pdbx_strand_id
1 'polypeptide(L)'
;MLALSLACVLPPAHAQNQTPPSPPSPAKHEKPVPPETKAVTQHDLVLHGKTLHYTATAGTLIIRNEKGKPYGSIFYVAYTLDGADPNTRPVTFLYNGGPGSASLWLHMASVGPVRVITDSPDATGAAPYKIV
;
A
#
# COMPACT_ATOMS: atom_id res chain seq x y z
N MET A 1 -14.07 -57.37 -4.61
CA MET A 1 -14.26 -56.78 -3.27
C MET A 1 -14.14 -55.28 -3.40
N LEU A 2 -15.22 -54.58 -3.08
CA LEU A 2 -15.42 -53.14 -3.18
C LEU A 2 -15.13 -52.52 -1.80
N ALA A 3 -14.27 -51.50 -1.71
CA ALA A 3 -14.14 -50.62 -0.53
C ALA A 3 -13.38 -49.35 -0.96
N LEU A 4 -14.08 -48.30 -1.41
CA LEU A 4 -14.75 -47.24 -0.64
C LEU A 4 -13.78 -46.16 -0.15
N SER A 5 -13.70 -45.10 -0.94
CA SER A 5 -13.00 -43.85 -0.69
C SER A 5 -13.66 -43.09 0.46
N LEU A 6 -12.88 -42.73 1.48
CA LEU A 6 -13.36 -41.87 2.57
C LEU A 6 -12.99 -40.41 2.25
N ALA A 7 -13.96 -39.64 1.75
CA ALA A 7 -13.86 -38.19 1.64
C ALA A 7 -14.09 -37.57 3.03
N CYS A 8 -13.05 -36.97 3.60
CA CYS A 8 -13.15 -36.21 4.85
C CYS A 8 -13.70 -34.82 4.53
N VAL A 9 -14.99 -34.58 4.81
CA VAL A 9 -15.60 -33.25 4.69
C VAL A 9 -15.32 -32.48 5.98
N LEU A 10 -14.50 -31.44 5.92
CA LEU A 10 -14.29 -30.50 7.02
C LEU A 10 -15.48 -29.54 7.12
N PRO A 11 -16.11 -29.35 8.28
CA PRO A 11 -17.12 -28.30 8.47
C PRO A 11 -16.45 -26.91 8.46
N PRO A 12 -17.17 -25.85 8.02
CA PRO A 12 -16.66 -24.50 8.08
C PRO A 12 -16.55 -24.05 9.55
N ALA A 13 -15.32 -23.91 10.03
CA ALA A 13 -15.03 -23.31 11.32
C ALA A 13 -15.38 -21.81 11.28
N HIS A 14 -16.53 -21.45 11.84
CA HIS A 14 -16.89 -20.07 12.14
C HIS A 14 -16.06 -19.60 13.35
N ALA A 15 -14.92 -18.97 13.11
CA ALA A 15 -14.13 -18.32 14.14
C ALA A 15 -14.69 -16.92 14.46
N GLN A 16 -15.79 -16.85 15.21
CA GLN A 16 -16.20 -15.64 15.92
C GLN A 16 -15.73 -15.74 17.38
N ASN A 17 -14.42 -15.54 17.60
CA ASN A 17 -13.94 -15.25 18.95
C ASN A 17 -14.25 -13.79 19.27
N GLN A 18 -15.37 -13.57 19.97
CA GLN A 18 -15.65 -12.30 20.62
C GLN A 18 -14.57 -12.06 21.68
N THR A 19 -13.68 -11.10 21.41
CA THR A 19 -12.70 -10.64 22.41
C THR A 19 -13.46 -9.86 23.49
N PRO A 20 -13.26 -10.14 24.79
CA PRO A 20 -13.84 -9.33 25.86
C PRO A 20 -13.44 -7.86 25.71
N PRO A 21 -14.32 -6.88 26.04
CA PRO A 21 -13.98 -5.47 25.95
C PRO A 21 -12.80 -5.18 26.86
N SER A 22 -11.72 -4.66 26.28
CA SER A 22 -10.57 -4.21 27.04
C SER A 22 -10.96 -3.01 27.94
N PRO A 23 -10.43 -2.92 29.17
CA PRO A 23 -10.68 -1.77 30.04
C PRO A 23 -10.25 -0.46 29.36
N PRO A 24 -10.92 0.68 29.66
CA PRO A 24 -10.63 1.96 29.03
C PRO A 24 -9.17 2.33 29.27
N SER A 25 -8.41 2.42 28.19
CA SER A 25 -7.03 2.87 28.23
C SER A 25 -7.00 4.31 28.75
N PRO A 26 -6.08 4.67 29.68
CA PRO A 26 -5.95 6.03 30.15
C PRO A 26 -5.76 6.96 28.95
N ALA A 27 -6.44 8.12 28.98
CA ALA A 27 -6.46 9.09 27.88
C ALA A 27 -5.04 9.38 27.40
N LYS A 28 -4.65 8.78 26.26
CA LYS A 28 -3.39 9.11 25.60
C LYS A 28 -3.43 10.60 25.30
N HIS A 29 -2.41 11.33 25.73
CA HIS A 29 -2.13 12.64 25.15
C HIS A 29 -1.96 12.44 23.64
N GLU A 30 -2.99 12.80 22.88
CA GLU A 30 -2.96 12.74 21.42
C GLU A 30 -1.88 13.71 20.94
N LYS A 31 -0.81 13.15 20.36
CA LYS A 31 0.17 13.96 19.66
C LYS A 31 -0.53 14.64 18.48
N PRO A 32 -0.30 15.95 18.24
CA PRO A 32 -0.88 16.63 17.10
C PRO A 32 -0.54 15.90 15.79
N VAL A 33 -1.52 15.79 14.89
CA VAL A 33 -1.28 15.29 13.53
C VAL A 33 -0.33 16.27 12.83
N PRO A 34 0.82 15.82 12.28
CA PRO A 34 1.73 16.67 11.55
C PRO A 34 1.05 17.33 10.33
N PRO A 35 1.51 18.51 9.90
CA PRO A 35 1.03 19.11 8.65
C PRO A 35 1.37 18.23 7.44
N GLU A 36 0.62 18.39 6.37
CA GLU A 36 0.92 17.73 5.10
C GLU A 36 2.25 18.21 4.53
N THR A 37 3.06 17.27 4.05
CA THR A 37 4.31 17.56 3.35
C THR A 37 4.37 16.71 2.09
N LYS A 38 5.11 17.19 1.09
CA LYS A 38 5.37 16.43 -0.14
C LYS A 38 6.75 16.72 -0.72
N ALA A 39 7.31 15.71 -1.36
CA ALA A 39 8.46 15.80 -2.25
C ALA A 39 8.02 15.43 -3.67
N VAL A 40 8.46 16.19 -4.67
CA VAL A 40 8.06 16.04 -6.08
C VAL A 40 9.32 15.89 -6.91
N THR A 41 9.30 14.92 -7.83
CA THR A 41 10.41 14.64 -8.76
C THR A 41 9.84 14.33 -10.15
N GLN A 42 10.61 14.57 -11.20
CA GLN A 42 10.22 14.32 -12.59
C GLN A 42 11.15 13.28 -13.20
N HIS A 43 10.59 12.38 -14.01
CA HIS A 43 11.28 11.20 -14.53
C HIS A 43 10.78 10.80 -15.91
N ASP A 44 11.55 9.95 -16.56
CA ASP A 44 11.22 9.35 -17.85
C ASP A 44 11.14 7.83 -17.73
N LEU A 45 10.19 7.21 -18.45
CA LEU A 45 10.06 5.76 -18.57
C LEU A 45 9.84 5.38 -20.04
N VAL A 46 10.62 4.44 -20.57
CA VAL A 46 10.37 3.87 -21.89
C VAL A 46 9.48 2.63 -21.74
N LEU A 47 8.27 2.68 -22.30
CA LEU A 47 7.32 1.57 -22.27
C LEU A 47 6.81 1.29 -23.69
N HIS A 48 7.00 0.06 -24.17
CA HIS A 48 6.63 -0.37 -25.53
C HIS A 48 7.15 0.58 -26.63
N GLY A 49 8.39 1.05 -26.51
CA GLY A 49 9.02 1.98 -27.46
C GLY A 49 8.52 3.42 -27.39
N LYS A 50 7.66 3.76 -26.43
CA LYS A 50 7.21 5.13 -26.18
C LYS A 50 7.86 5.67 -24.91
N THR A 51 8.40 6.89 -24.97
CA THR A 51 8.84 7.61 -23.77
C THR A 51 7.65 8.24 -23.09
N LEU A 52 7.51 7.97 -21.80
CA LEU A 52 6.50 8.53 -20.90
C LEU A 52 7.21 9.46 -19.91
N HIS A 53 6.90 10.75 -19.98
CA HIS A 53 7.32 11.74 -18.98
C HIS A 53 6.33 11.69 -17.82
N TYR A 54 6.82 11.54 -16.59
CA TYR A 54 5.94 11.44 -15.43
C TYR A 54 6.50 12.18 -14.21
N THR A 55 5.57 12.72 -13.44
CA THR A 55 5.86 13.32 -12.14
C THR A 55 5.55 12.32 -11.02
N ALA A 56 6.53 12.08 -10.14
CA ALA A 56 6.40 11.28 -8.93
C ALA A 56 6.30 12.20 -7.70
N THR A 57 5.23 12.02 -6.92
CA THR A 57 5.00 12.74 -5.66
C THR A 57 4.94 11.77 -4.50
N ALA A 58 5.81 11.93 -3.50
CA ALA A 58 5.69 11.26 -2.21
C ALA A 58 5.22 12.28 -1.18
N GLY A 59 4.20 11.97 -0.38
CA GLY A 59 3.68 12.94 0.57
C GLY A 59 2.74 12.37 1.61
N THR A 60 2.16 13.27 2.42
CA THR A 60 1.18 12.94 3.44
C THR A 60 -0.14 13.67 3.21
N LEU A 61 -1.26 13.03 3.56
CA LEU A 61 -2.60 13.58 3.56
C LEU A 61 -3.21 13.50 4.96
N ILE A 62 -3.82 14.58 5.43
CA ILE A 62 -4.53 14.62 6.71
C ILE A 62 -5.92 14.01 6.55
N ILE A 63 -6.20 13.00 7.36
CA ILE A 63 -7.54 12.45 7.54
C ILE A 63 -8.24 13.25 8.63
N ARG A 64 -9.44 13.74 8.34
CA ARG A 64 -10.25 14.54 9.26
C ARG A 64 -11.43 13.72 9.78
N ASN A 65 -11.82 13.96 11.03
CA ASN A 65 -13.05 13.40 11.59
C ASN A 65 -14.29 14.19 11.13
N GLU A 66 -15.47 13.74 11.55
CA GLU A 66 -16.77 14.36 11.22
C GLU A 66 -16.88 15.84 11.65
N LYS A 67 -16.08 16.26 12.63
CA LYS A 67 -16.02 17.66 13.12
C LYS A 67 -14.95 18.48 12.38
N GLY A 68 -14.35 17.95 11.31
CA GLY A 68 -13.31 18.57 10.51
C GLY A 68 -11.91 18.62 11.17
N LYS A 69 -11.76 18.05 12.37
CA LYS A 69 -10.47 18.05 13.09
C LYS A 69 -9.54 16.97 12.54
N PRO A 70 -8.22 17.25 12.39
CA PRO A 70 -7.25 16.22 12.05
C PRO A 70 -7.34 15.03 13.01
N TYR A 71 -7.49 13.84 12.45
CA TYR A 71 -7.61 12.56 13.15
C TYR A 71 -6.43 11.63 12.85
N GLY A 72 -5.85 11.72 11.66
CA GLY A 72 -4.69 10.94 11.27
C GLY A 72 -3.99 11.50 10.05
N SER A 73 -2.91 10.85 9.64
CA SER A 73 -2.15 11.17 8.43
C SER A 73 -1.86 9.89 7.66
N ILE A 74 -2.04 9.92 6.34
CA ILE A 74 -1.71 8.80 5.44
C ILE A 74 -0.56 9.23 4.54
N PHE A 75 0.49 8.41 4.48
CA PHE A 75 1.54 8.56 3.48
C PHE A 75 1.10 7.96 2.14
N TYR A 76 1.46 8.61 1.03
CA TYR A 76 1.19 8.15 -0.32
C TYR A 76 2.39 8.39 -1.25
N VAL A 77 2.42 7.61 -2.34
CA VAL A 77 3.22 7.89 -3.52
C VAL A 77 2.29 7.91 -4.73
N ALA A 78 2.37 8.96 -5.54
CA ALA A 78 1.56 9.14 -6.73
C ALA A 78 2.45 9.33 -7.95
N TYR A 79 2.04 8.72 -9.07
CA TYR A 79 2.66 8.87 -10.37
C TYR A 79 1.64 9.44 -11.34
N THR A 80 1.93 10.59 -11.92
CA THR A 80 1.07 11.24 -12.91
C THR A 80 1.79 11.33 -14.23
N LEU A 81 1.14 10.89 -15.30
CA LEU A 81 1.64 11.07 -16.66
C LEU A 81 1.52 12.55 -17.04
N ASP A 82 2.62 13.17 -17.43
CA ASP A 82 2.65 14.59 -17.74
C ASP A 82 1.93 14.85 -19.08
N GLY A 83 1.17 15.95 -19.16
CA GLY A 83 0.42 16.32 -20.36
C GLY A 83 -0.82 15.47 -20.67
N ALA A 84 -1.17 14.49 -19.82
CA ALA A 84 -2.40 13.73 -19.96
C ALA A 84 -3.63 14.59 -19.59
N ASP A 85 -4.73 14.44 -20.32
CA ASP A 85 -5.99 15.10 -20.00
C ASP A 85 -6.62 14.49 -18.72
N PRO A 86 -6.78 15.27 -17.65
CA PRO A 86 -7.30 14.77 -16.37
C PRO A 86 -8.76 14.30 -16.45
N ASN A 87 -9.54 14.73 -17.45
CA ASN A 87 -10.92 14.30 -17.59
C ASN A 87 -11.05 12.90 -18.20
N THR A 88 -10.02 12.44 -18.90
CA THR A 88 -10.03 11.14 -19.61
C THR A 88 -9.02 10.15 -19.04
N ARG A 89 -7.97 10.61 -18.33
CA ARG A 89 -6.97 9.75 -17.70
C ARG A 89 -7.55 9.09 -16.43
N PRO A 90 -7.67 7.75 -16.37
CA PRO A 90 -8.14 7.09 -15.16
C PRO A 90 -7.12 7.21 -14.02
N VAL A 91 -7.64 7.27 -12.79
CA VAL A 91 -6.86 7.19 -11.56
C VAL A 91 -7.02 5.79 -10.97
N THR A 92 -5.90 5.14 -10.64
CA THR A 92 -5.89 3.83 -10.00
C THR A 92 -5.26 3.94 -8.62
N PHE A 93 -5.96 3.43 -7.61
CA PHE A 93 -5.46 3.36 -6.24
C PHE A 93 -5.00 1.95 -5.93
N LEU A 94 -3.84 1.85 -5.27
CA LEU A 94 -3.22 0.60 -4.90
C LEU A 94 -2.95 0.62 -3.40
N TYR A 95 -3.45 -0.39 -2.71
CA TYR A 95 -3.27 -0.56 -1.27
C TYR A 95 -2.97 -2.02 -0.97
N ASN A 96 -2.05 -2.25 -0.04
CA ASN A 96 -1.72 -3.61 0.35
C ASN A 96 -2.76 -4.19 1.33
N GLY A 97 -2.81 -5.52 1.40
CA GLY A 97 -3.73 -6.26 2.27
C GLY A 97 -3.10 -6.68 3.61
N GLY A 98 -3.60 -7.80 4.17
CA GLY A 98 -3.19 -8.32 5.47
C GLY A 98 -4.16 -7.90 6.58
N PRO A 99 -3.63 -7.48 7.73
CA PRO A 99 -3.78 -6.07 8.12
C PRO A 99 -2.43 -5.46 8.49
N GLY A 100 -2.25 -4.17 8.23
CA GLY A 100 -1.05 -3.43 8.63
C GLY A 100 0.18 -3.62 7.72
N SER A 101 0.07 -4.38 6.63
CA SER A 101 1.16 -4.46 5.65
C SER A 101 1.25 -3.17 4.83
N ALA A 102 2.46 -2.67 4.61
CA ALA A 102 2.68 -1.42 3.90
C ALA A 102 2.44 -1.59 2.39
N SER A 103 1.90 -0.53 1.76
CA SER A 103 1.86 -0.40 0.28
C SER A 103 3.26 -0.27 -0.36
N LEU A 104 4.33 -0.23 0.44
CA LEU A 104 5.71 -0.28 -0.02
C LEU A 104 5.95 -1.47 -0.98
N TRP A 105 5.35 -2.63 -0.69
CA TRP A 105 5.50 -3.82 -1.54
C TRP A 105 4.90 -3.61 -2.93
N LEU A 106 3.76 -2.94 -3.02
CA LEU A 106 3.16 -2.62 -4.32
C LEU A 106 3.98 -1.56 -5.05
N HIS A 107 4.46 -0.56 -4.32
CA HIS A 107 5.27 0.53 -4.86
C HIS A 107 6.64 0.07 -5.39
N MET A 108 7.41 -0.69 -4.61
CA MET A 108 8.82 -0.98 -4.92
C MET A 108 9.05 -2.42 -5.37
N ALA A 109 8.09 -3.33 -5.23
CA ALA A 109 8.27 -4.74 -5.58
C ALA A 109 7.22 -5.29 -6.55
N SER A 110 6.30 -4.45 -7.06
CA SER A 110 5.23 -4.92 -7.95
C SER A 110 4.96 -3.96 -9.11
N VAL A 111 4.16 -2.91 -8.88
CA VAL A 111 3.50 -2.14 -9.95
C VAL A 111 4.08 -0.74 -10.14
N GLY A 112 4.95 -0.27 -9.25
CA GLY A 112 5.63 1.00 -9.45
C GLY A 112 6.55 0.99 -10.68
N PRO A 113 6.82 2.18 -11.26
CA PRO A 113 7.65 2.32 -12.46
C PRO A 113 9.13 1.99 -12.22
N VAL A 114 9.57 1.99 -10.97
CA VAL A 114 10.92 1.61 -10.53
C VAL A 114 10.76 0.60 -9.39
N ARG A 115 11.44 -0.54 -9.51
CA ARG A 115 11.34 -1.66 -8.57
C ARG A 115 12.70 -2.07 -8.06
N VAL A 116 12.75 -2.57 -6.84
CA VAL A 116 13.93 -3.19 -6.25
C VAL A 116 14.07 -4.61 -6.82
N ILE A 117 15.27 -4.96 -7.28
CA ILE A 117 15.62 -6.35 -7.56
C ILE A 117 15.75 -7.08 -6.23
N THR A 118 14.97 -8.14 -6.04
CA THR A 118 15.02 -8.99 -4.85
C THR A 118 15.53 -10.39 -5.21
N ASP A 119 16.15 -11.04 -4.23
CA ASP A 119 16.67 -12.42 -4.37
C ASP A 119 15.60 -13.49 -4.11
N SER A 120 14.32 -13.15 -4.27
CA SER A 120 13.20 -14.04 -3.91
C SER A 120 13.32 -15.43 -4.56
N PRO A 121 13.18 -16.53 -3.79
CA PRO A 121 12.64 -16.61 -2.43
C PRO A 121 13.63 -16.34 -1.29
N ASP A 122 14.92 -16.13 -1.59
CA ASP A 122 15.95 -15.88 -0.58
C ASP A 122 15.89 -14.45 -0.02
N ALA A 123 16.55 -14.24 1.12
CA ALA A 123 16.64 -12.93 1.74
C ALA A 123 17.51 -11.99 0.88
N THR A 124 16.93 -10.87 0.45
CA THR A 124 17.70 -9.81 -0.22
C THR A 124 18.68 -9.18 0.77
N GLY A 125 19.94 -9.02 0.35
CA GLY A 125 21.00 -8.44 1.18
C GLY A 125 20.74 -7.01 1.66
N ALA A 126 21.63 -6.47 2.49
CA ALA A 126 21.54 -5.06 2.91
C ALA A 126 21.76 -4.09 1.74
N ALA A 127 21.30 -2.84 1.91
CA ALA A 127 21.55 -1.76 0.96
C ALA A 127 23.07 -1.59 0.67
N PRO A 128 23.47 -1.11 -0.53
CA PRO A 128 22.62 -0.53 -1.58
C PRO A 128 21.88 -1.56 -2.44
N TYR A 129 20.59 -1.28 -2.70
CA TYR A 129 19.73 -2.14 -3.53
C TYR A 129 19.86 -1.79 -5.02
N LYS A 130 19.77 -2.79 -5.89
CA LYS A 130 19.65 -2.60 -7.35
C LYS A 130 18.19 -2.31 -7.72
N ILE A 131 17.98 -1.46 -8.72
CA ILE A 131 16.65 -1.07 -9.20
C ILE A 131 16.49 -1.33 -10.71
N VAL A 132 15.25 -1.54 -11.15
CA VAL A 132 14.84 -1.74 -12.55
C VAL A 132 13.52 -1.05 -12.86
#